data_AF-T0AU74-F1
#
_entry.id   AF-T0AU74-F1
#
_cell.length_a   1.000
_cell.length_b   1.000
_cell.length_c   1.000
_cell.angle_alpha   90.00
_cell.angle_beta   90.00
_cell.angle_gamma   90.00
#
_symmetry.space_group_name_H-M   'P 1'
#
loop_
_entity.id
_entity.type
_entity.pdbx_description
1 polymer ?
#
loop_
_entity_poly.entity_id
_entity_poly.type
_entity_poly.pdbx_seq_one_letter_code
_entity_poly.pdbx_strand_id
1 'polypeptide(L)'
;MSDTGAVFLYGYLAITAMIAARAGWDMAFRLDAFDWRYGDIWLSFTMLVILWPLILLKPRALMRTLRSPFSLTDGAGPNLAARERELYLLGLNPPPCGQTVRFRCHDSGGGGGALLEFSAEEVEQVLTEPSSGVCNPDVLLWVNRRRQDLPLTDVPRPWWQFQYIAAKLIDQGHGVSDCNACGQRLPAMALEKKTTSIIGHGFSRWHCRCGAVALTVDTGHVHLSRPRELDHFNVRRDD
;
A
#
# COMPACT_ATOMS: atom_id res chain seq x y z
N MET A 1 -30.48 50.46 2.60
CA MET A 1 -29.23 49.74 2.24
C MET A 1 -29.20 48.31 2.79
N SER A 2 -30.34 47.60 2.87
CA SER A 2 -30.41 46.23 3.44
C SER A 2 -30.63 45.12 2.39
N ASP A 3 -31.09 45.46 1.18
CA ASP A 3 -31.61 44.45 0.25
C ASP A 3 -30.53 43.81 -0.63
N THR A 4 -29.45 44.52 -0.93
CA THR A 4 -28.36 43.99 -1.76
C THR A 4 -27.61 42.86 -1.08
N GLY A 5 -27.34 42.98 0.23
CA GLY A 5 -26.69 41.92 1.00
C GLY A 5 -27.50 40.63 1.06
N ALA A 6 -28.82 40.75 1.20
CA ALA A 6 -29.72 39.60 1.21
C ALA A 6 -29.73 38.87 -0.15
N VAL A 7 -29.78 39.60 -1.27
CA VAL A 7 -29.74 39.02 -2.62
C VAL A 7 -28.45 38.23 -2.87
N PHE A 8 -27.28 38.77 -2.49
CA PHE A 8 -26.01 38.06 -2.63
C PHE A 8 -25.95 36.80 -1.75
N LEU A 9 -26.47 36.88 -0.52
CA LEU A 9 -26.53 35.74 0.39
C LEU A 9 -27.43 34.63 -0.17
N TYR A 10 -28.63 34.96 -0.65
CA TYR A 10 -29.54 33.97 -1.24
C TYR A 10 -28.97 33.34 -2.51
N GLY A 11 -28.32 34.12 -3.37
CA GLY A 11 -27.64 33.61 -4.56
C GLY A 11 -26.51 32.64 -4.20
N TYR A 12 -25.68 32.99 -3.20
CA TYR A 12 -24.62 32.12 -2.70
C TYR A 12 -25.17 30.80 -2.16
N LEU A 13 -26.22 30.86 -1.33
CA LEU A 13 -26.85 29.67 -0.74
C LEU A 13 -27.48 28.77 -1.81
N ALA A 14 -28.14 29.34 -2.82
CA ALA A 14 -28.73 28.58 -3.92
C ALA A 14 -27.68 27.82 -4.74
N ILE A 15 -26.56 28.47 -5.08
CA ILE A 15 -25.46 27.81 -5.81
C ILE A 15 -24.80 26.75 -4.93
N THR A 16 -24.55 27.06 -3.67
CA THR A 16 -23.97 26.09 -2.71
C THR A 16 -24.87 24.86 -2.57
N ALA A 17 -26.19 25.04 -2.46
CA ALA A 17 -27.16 23.94 -2.39
C ALA A 17 -27.14 23.08 -3.66
N MET A 18 -27.03 23.69 -4.84
CA MET A 18 -26.93 22.95 -6.10
C MET A 18 -25.63 22.12 -6.19
N ILE A 19 -24.50 22.69 -5.77
CA ILE A 19 -23.21 21.99 -5.71
C ILE A 19 -23.28 20.83 -4.72
N ALA A 20 -23.83 21.07 -3.52
CA ALA A 20 -24.01 20.04 -2.50
C ALA A 20 -24.92 18.91 -2.99
N ALA A 21 -26.05 19.22 -3.63
CA ALA A 21 -26.96 18.22 -4.19
C ALA A 21 -26.28 17.37 -5.27
N ARG A 22 -25.52 18.02 -6.18
CA ARG A 22 -24.77 17.33 -7.23
C ARG A 22 -23.66 16.43 -6.66
N ALA A 23 -22.93 16.89 -5.64
CA ALA A 23 -21.88 16.12 -4.99
C ALA A 23 -22.45 14.96 -4.17
N GLY A 24 -23.56 15.20 -3.46
CA GLY A 24 -24.30 14.15 -2.72
C GLY A 24 -24.84 13.06 -3.65
N TRP A 25 -25.30 13.43 -4.85
CA TRP A 25 -25.65 12.46 -5.89
C TRP A 25 -24.45 11.60 -6.32
N ASP A 26 -23.29 12.20 -6.57
CA ASP A 26 -22.09 11.43 -6.92
C ASP A 26 -21.67 10.50 -5.77
N MET A 27 -21.75 10.96 -4.52
CA MET A 27 -21.46 10.14 -3.35
C MET A 27 -22.39 8.92 -3.26
N ALA A 28 -23.69 9.11 -3.50
CA ALA A 28 -24.68 8.05 -3.39
C ALA A 28 -24.56 6.98 -4.49
N PHE A 29 -24.17 7.37 -5.71
CA PHE A 29 -24.28 6.49 -6.88
C PHE A 29 -22.95 6.11 -7.54
N ARG A 30 -21.84 6.78 -7.22
CA ARG A 30 -20.54 6.51 -7.87
C ARG A 30 -19.48 5.94 -6.94
N LEU A 31 -19.66 6.06 -5.63
CA LEU A 31 -18.72 5.53 -4.65
C LEU A 31 -19.07 4.09 -4.30
N ASP A 32 -18.06 3.23 -4.27
CA ASP A 32 -18.23 1.85 -3.87
C ASP A 32 -17.88 1.64 -2.39
N ALA A 33 -18.07 0.41 -1.90
CA ALA A 33 -17.81 0.07 -0.51
C ALA A 33 -16.36 0.33 -0.06
N PHE A 34 -15.38 0.28 -0.98
CA PHE A 34 -13.98 0.56 -0.66
C PHE A 34 -13.75 2.05 -0.46
N ASP A 35 -14.35 2.89 -1.30
CA ASP A 35 -14.29 4.34 -1.14
C ASP A 35 -14.92 4.76 0.19
N TRP A 36 -16.04 4.15 0.59
CA TRP A 36 -16.69 4.41 1.89
C TRP A 36 -15.89 3.94 3.10
N ARG A 37 -15.12 2.86 2.96
CA ARG A 37 -14.37 2.27 4.07
C ARG A 37 -13.01 2.93 4.28
N TYR A 38 -12.34 3.31 3.19
CA TYR A 38 -10.95 3.77 3.23
C TYR A 38 -10.79 5.22 2.77
N GLY A 39 -11.83 5.84 2.23
CA GLY A 39 -11.84 7.25 1.83
C GLY A 39 -12.49 8.14 2.87
N ASP A 40 -11.88 9.30 3.11
CA ASP A 40 -12.51 10.44 3.80
C ASP A 40 -13.40 11.25 2.85
N ILE A 41 -14.55 10.65 2.53
CA ILE A 41 -15.54 11.21 1.61
C ILE A 41 -16.17 12.47 2.21
N TRP A 42 -16.44 12.48 3.51
CA TRP A 42 -17.10 13.60 4.19
C TRP A 42 -16.22 14.85 4.24
N LEU A 43 -14.91 14.71 4.48
CA LEU A 43 -13.99 15.83 4.39
C LEU A 43 -13.94 16.38 2.96
N SER A 44 -13.84 15.50 1.96
CA SER A 44 -13.81 15.89 0.55
C SER A 44 -15.08 16.64 0.13
N PHE A 45 -16.24 16.14 0.54
CA PHE A 45 -17.55 16.78 0.33
C PHE A 45 -17.63 18.15 1.01
N THR A 46 -17.25 18.24 2.28
CA THR A 46 -17.30 19.48 3.06
C THR A 46 -16.38 20.54 2.47
N MET A 47 -15.15 20.14 2.07
CA MET A 47 -14.20 21.04 1.40
C MET A 47 -14.74 21.54 0.07
N LEU A 48 -15.37 20.69 -0.75
CA LEU A 48 -15.98 21.10 -2.01
C LEU A 48 -17.11 22.12 -1.79
N VAL A 49 -17.99 21.88 -0.81
CA VAL A 49 -19.15 22.73 -0.50
C VAL A 49 -18.74 24.08 0.11
N ILE A 50 -17.64 24.14 0.87
CA ILE A 50 -17.16 25.40 1.46
C ILE A 50 -16.28 26.18 0.48
N LEU A 51 -15.40 25.49 -0.27
CA LEU A 51 -14.35 26.13 -1.08
C LEU A 51 -14.73 26.33 -2.55
N TRP A 52 -15.97 26.03 -2.97
CA TRP A 52 -16.40 26.21 -4.36
C TRP A 52 -16.13 27.61 -4.96
N PRO A 53 -16.23 28.73 -4.22
CA PRO A 53 -15.96 30.05 -4.80
C PRO A 53 -14.48 30.18 -5.19
N LEU A 54 -13.59 29.56 -4.42
CA LEU A 54 -12.16 29.55 -4.71
C LEU A 54 -11.84 28.66 -5.92
N ILE A 55 -12.57 27.55 -6.09
CA ILE A 55 -12.44 26.67 -7.27
C ILE A 55 -12.74 27.45 -8.55
N LEU A 56 -13.73 28.35 -8.55
CA LEU A 56 -14.02 29.19 -9.71
C LEU A 56 -12.90 30.18 -10.02
N LEU A 57 -12.20 30.69 -9.01
CA LEU A 57 -11.09 31.65 -9.18
C LEU A 57 -9.80 30.97 -9.66
N LYS A 58 -9.52 29.75 -9.22
CA LYS A 58 -8.33 28.97 -9.60
C LYS A 58 -8.66 27.50 -9.88
N PRO A 59 -9.37 27.19 -10.98
CA PRO A 59 -9.91 25.86 -11.23
C PRO A 59 -8.82 24.81 -11.35
N ARG A 60 -7.70 25.10 -12.01
CA ARG A 60 -6.63 24.12 -12.25
C ARG A 60 -5.83 23.77 -11.01
N ALA A 61 -5.59 24.74 -10.12
CA ALA A 61 -4.81 24.52 -8.91
C ALA A 61 -5.61 23.74 -7.87
N LEU A 62 -6.87 24.16 -7.64
CA LEU A 62 -7.71 23.56 -6.61
C LEU A 62 -8.36 22.25 -7.06
N MET A 63 -8.69 22.05 -8.35
CA MET A 63 -9.19 20.75 -8.81
C MET A 63 -8.12 19.66 -8.74
N ARG A 64 -6.82 19.99 -8.87
CA ARG A 64 -5.77 19.00 -8.64
C ARG A 64 -5.76 18.57 -7.17
N THR A 65 -5.85 19.53 -6.25
CA THR A 65 -5.88 19.29 -4.80
C THR A 65 -7.16 18.61 -4.30
N LEU A 66 -8.33 18.95 -4.86
CA LEU A 66 -9.64 18.41 -4.49
C LEU A 66 -10.02 17.10 -5.20
N ARG A 67 -9.32 16.75 -6.28
CA ARG A 67 -9.37 15.41 -6.88
C ARG A 67 -8.41 14.45 -6.18
N SER A 68 -7.44 14.98 -5.43
CA SER A 68 -6.52 14.24 -4.57
C SER A 68 -6.47 14.78 -3.12
N PRO A 69 -7.61 15.00 -2.43
CA PRO A 69 -7.58 15.50 -1.06
C PRO A 69 -6.90 14.47 -0.14
N PHE A 70 -6.90 13.19 -0.56
CA PHE A 70 -6.15 12.08 0.03
C PHE A 70 -4.62 12.19 -0.10
N SER A 71 -4.08 13.15 -0.84
CA SER A 71 -2.63 13.36 -0.97
C SER A 71 -2.07 14.39 0.01
N LEU A 72 -2.91 15.04 0.83
CA LEU A 72 -2.47 16.07 1.78
C LEU A 72 -2.14 15.52 3.18
N THR A 73 -2.59 14.30 3.52
CA THR A 73 -2.33 13.69 4.84
C THR A 73 -1.51 12.40 4.81
N ASP A 74 -1.26 11.79 3.65
CA ASP A 74 -0.33 10.67 3.55
C ASP A 74 0.61 10.86 2.35
N GLY A 75 1.91 10.80 2.62
CA GLY A 75 2.95 10.95 1.62
C GLY A 75 2.77 9.97 0.47
N ALA A 76 2.54 10.50 -0.72
CA ALA A 76 2.87 9.90 -2.02
C ALA A 76 2.61 8.38 -2.17
N GLY A 77 1.45 7.89 -1.75
CA GLY A 77 0.98 6.52 -2.00
C GLY A 77 -0.22 6.48 -2.96
N PRO A 78 -0.43 5.37 -3.72
CA PRO A 78 -1.69 5.16 -4.43
C PRO A 78 -2.86 5.22 -3.43
N ASN A 79 -4.00 5.77 -3.86
CA ASN A 79 -5.23 5.88 -3.06
C ASN A 79 -5.50 4.54 -2.34
N LEU A 80 -5.52 4.56 -1.00
CA LEU A 80 -5.68 3.36 -0.17
C LEU A 80 -6.92 2.54 -0.61
N ALA A 81 -8.04 3.20 -0.91
CA ALA A 81 -9.24 2.54 -1.39
C ALA A 81 -9.01 1.80 -2.72
N ALA A 82 -8.28 2.40 -3.66
CA ALA A 82 -7.94 1.75 -4.92
C ALA A 82 -7.01 0.55 -4.70
N ARG A 83 -6.03 0.68 -3.79
CA ARG A 83 -5.11 -0.40 -3.45
C ARG A 83 -5.84 -1.60 -2.82
N GLU A 84 -6.71 -1.34 -1.84
CA GLU A 84 -7.49 -2.40 -1.17
C GLU A 84 -8.50 -3.05 -2.14
N ARG A 85 -9.08 -2.27 -3.06
CA ARG A 85 -9.94 -2.79 -4.13
C ARG A 85 -9.17 -3.74 -5.06
N GLU A 86 -7.97 -3.36 -5.50
CA GLU A 86 -7.12 -4.21 -6.35
C GLU A 86 -6.71 -5.50 -5.63
N LEU A 87 -6.34 -5.42 -4.35
CA LEU A 87 -6.03 -6.59 -3.53
C LEU A 87 -7.23 -7.53 -3.40
N TYR A 88 -8.43 -6.98 -3.15
CA TYR A 88 -9.64 -7.78 -3.06
C TYR A 88 -9.98 -8.50 -4.37
N LEU A 89 -9.94 -7.77 -5.50
CA LEU A 89 -10.18 -8.37 -6.82
C LEU A 89 -9.16 -9.46 -7.15
N LEU A 90 -7.90 -9.26 -6.75
CA LEU A 90 -6.84 -10.23 -6.94
C LEU A 90 -7.04 -11.50 -6.08
N GLY A 91 -7.54 -11.36 -4.85
CA GLY A 91 -7.92 -12.50 -4.01
C GLY A 91 -9.09 -13.30 -4.59
N LEU A 92 -10.06 -12.64 -5.22
CA LEU A 92 -11.20 -13.30 -5.87
C LEU A 92 -10.80 -14.08 -7.13
N ASN A 93 -9.94 -13.49 -7.96
CA ASN A 93 -9.54 -14.09 -9.24
C ASN A 93 -8.03 -13.91 -9.47
N PRO A 94 -7.19 -14.69 -8.76
CA PRO A 94 -5.75 -14.59 -8.93
C PRO A 94 -5.33 -15.14 -10.31
N PRO A 95 -4.29 -14.57 -10.94
CA PRO A 95 -3.75 -15.11 -12.19
C PRO A 95 -3.19 -16.52 -11.97
N PRO A 96 -3.00 -17.32 -13.03
CA PRO A 96 -2.45 -18.66 -12.88
C PRO A 96 -1.01 -18.63 -12.38
N CYS A 97 -0.70 -19.42 -11.34
CA CYS A 97 0.65 -19.54 -10.79
C CYS A 97 1.44 -20.60 -11.57
N GLY A 98 2.70 -20.30 -11.88
CA GLY A 98 3.65 -21.23 -12.52
C GLY A 98 4.54 -21.93 -11.50
N GLN A 99 5.47 -22.75 -11.98
CA GLN A 99 6.46 -23.44 -11.14
C GLN A 99 7.47 -22.48 -10.50
N THR A 100 7.79 -21.39 -11.20
CA THR A 100 8.66 -20.33 -10.70
C THR A 100 7.87 -19.02 -10.67
N VAL A 101 8.06 -18.22 -9.63
CA VAL A 101 7.49 -16.89 -9.50
C VAL A 101 8.57 -15.83 -9.64
N ARG A 102 8.28 -14.79 -10.43
CA ARG A 102 9.17 -13.64 -10.61
C ARG A 102 8.60 -12.42 -9.91
N PHE A 103 9.31 -11.93 -8.91
CA PHE A 103 9.01 -10.68 -8.23
C PHE A 103 9.89 -9.56 -8.76
N ARG A 104 9.26 -8.48 -9.26
CA ARG A 104 9.96 -7.25 -9.64
C ARG A 104 9.93 -6.29 -8.47
N CYS A 105 11.09 -6.03 -7.88
CA CYS A 105 11.20 -5.00 -6.86
C CYS A 105 10.98 -3.63 -7.51
N HIS A 106 9.98 -2.89 -7.03
CA HIS A 106 9.78 -1.50 -7.43
C HIS A 106 10.56 -0.60 -6.47
N ASP A 107 11.65 -0.01 -6.94
CA ASP A 107 12.45 0.91 -6.13
C ASP A 107 11.60 2.11 -5.70
N SER A 108 11.41 2.25 -4.39
CA SER A 108 10.97 3.51 -3.78
C SER A 108 12.09 4.56 -3.71
N GLY A 109 13.28 4.29 -4.25
CA GLY A 109 14.48 5.11 -4.06
C GLY A 109 15.52 5.12 -5.20
N GLY A 110 15.13 4.85 -6.45
CA GLY A 110 15.95 5.16 -7.64
C GLY A 110 17.21 4.32 -7.87
N GLY A 111 17.25 3.07 -7.39
CA GLY A 111 18.47 2.27 -7.33
C GLY A 111 18.46 0.97 -8.13
N GLY A 112 18.10 1.01 -9.43
CA GLY A 112 18.28 -0.12 -10.35
C GLY A 112 17.80 -1.47 -9.81
N GLY A 113 16.51 -1.59 -9.49
CA GLY A 113 15.91 -2.79 -8.89
C GLY A 113 16.27 -4.10 -9.60
N ALA A 114 16.14 -5.23 -8.90
CA ALA A 114 16.38 -6.55 -9.46
C ALA A 114 15.08 -7.29 -9.80
N LEU A 115 15.17 -8.25 -10.72
CA LEU A 115 14.16 -9.30 -10.87
C LEU A 115 14.56 -10.46 -9.96
N LEU A 116 13.68 -10.86 -9.06
CA LEU A 116 13.90 -11.97 -8.15
C LEU A 116 13.05 -13.15 -8.60
N GLU A 117 13.65 -14.31 -8.81
CA GLU A 117 12.98 -15.54 -9.20
C GLU A 117 13.08 -16.55 -8.07
N PHE A 118 11.94 -17.12 -7.66
CA PHE A 118 11.82 -18.11 -6.59
C PHE A 118 11.01 -19.31 -7.06
N SER A 119 11.30 -20.50 -6.55
CA SER A 119 10.41 -21.64 -6.76
C SER A 119 9.08 -21.39 -6.04
N ALA A 120 7.97 -21.74 -6.68
CA ALA A 120 6.66 -21.69 -6.04
C ALA A 120 6.62 -22.59 -4.78
N GLU A 121 7.35 -23.70 -4.78
CA GLU A 121 7.47 -24.60 -3.61
C GLU A 121 8.18 -23.93 -2.43
N GLU A 122 9.25 -23.18 -2.68
CA GLU A 122 9.97 -22.43 -1.63
C GLU A 122 9.06 -21.36 -1.01
N VAL A 123 8.25 -20.69 -1.84
CA VAL A 123 7.26 -19.70 -1.38
C VAL A 123 6.20 -20.35 -0.50
N GLU A 124 5.67 -21.51 -0.89
CA GLU A 124 4.71 -22.30 -0.11
C GLU A 124 5.29 -22.68 1.26
N GLN A 125 6.54 -23.17 1.27
CA GLN A 125 7.24 -23.57 2.49
C GLN A 125 7.40 -22.38 3.46
N VAL A 126 7.81 -21.21 2.97
CA VAL A 126 7.96 -20.02 3.80
C VAL A 126 6.64 -19.54 4.41
N LEU A 127 5.56 -19.61 3.63
CA LEU A 127 4.23 -19.17 4.05
C LEU A 127 3.55 -20.13 5.03
N THR A 128 3.88 -21.42 4.98
CA THR A 128 3.36 -22.44 5.90
C THR A 128 4.18 -22.54 7.19
N GLU A 129 5.41 -22.04 7.20
CA GLU A 129 6.27 -22.06 8.37
C GLU A 129 5.77 -21.10 9.46
N PRO A 130 5.37 -21.60 10.65
CA PRO A 130 4.78 -20.75 11.71
C PRO A 130 5.75 -19.74 12.31
N SER A 131 7.06 -19.98 12.17
CA SER A 131 8.14 -19.08 12.62
C SER A 131 8.34 -17.88 11.69
N SER A 132 7.71 -17.86 10.51
CA SER A 132 7.98 -16.87 9.47
C SER A 132 7.61 -15.46 9.83
N GLY A 133 6.57 -15.27 10.65
CA GLY A 133 5.96 -13.97 10.88
C GLY A 133 5.38 -13.32 9.61
N VAL A 134 5.43 -14.02 8.46
CA VAL A 134 4.94 -13.56 7.17
C VAL A 134 3.75 -14.42 6.80
N CYS A 135 2.54 -13.90 7.02
CA CYS A 135 1.30 -14.58 6.68
C CYS A 135 0.59 -13.80 5.58
N ASN A 136 0.41 -14.44 4.43
CA ASN A 136 -0.45 -13.93 3.37
C ASN A 136 -1.26 -15.11 2.77
N PRO A 137 -2.51 -15.32 3.22
CA PRO A 137 -3.31 -16.47 2.81
C PRO A 137 -3.66 -16.45 1.32
N ASP A 138 -3.77 -15.27 0.71
CA ASP A 138 -4.08 -15.13 -0.71
C ASP A 138 -2.92 -15.59 -1.59
N VAL A 139 -1.69 -15.22 -1.22
CA VAL A 139 -0.47 -15.69 -1.91
C VAL A 139 -0.31 -17.20 -1.72
N LEU A 140 -0.57 -17.73 -0.52
CA LEU A 140 -0.51 -19.17 -0.26
C LEU A 140 -1.53 -19.93 -1.13
N LEU A 141 -2.78 -19.46 -1.17
CA LEU A 141 -3.83 -20.05 -2.01
C LEU A 141 -3.44 -20.01 -3.50
N TRP A 142 -2.84 -18.92 -3.95
CA TRP A 142 -2.38 -18.75 -5.32
C TRP A 142 -1.25 -19.74 -5.69
N VAL A 143 -0.24 -19.87 -4.83
CA VAL A 143 0.88 -20.80 -5.00
C VAL A 143 0.43 -22.27 -4.96
N ASN A 144 -0.56 -22.58 -4.12
CA ASN A 144 -1.16 -23.93 -4.06
C ASN A 144 -1.96 -24.30 -5.32
N ARG A 145 -2.37 -23.31 -6.13
CA ARG A 145 -3.01 -23.50 -7.43
C ARG A 145 -2.00 -23.52 -8.58
N ARG A 146 -0.71 -23.75 -8.30
CA ARG A 146 0.34 -23.79 -9.32
C ARG A 146 0.05 -24.83 -10.40
N ARG A 147 0.40 -24.46 -11.63
CA ARG A 147 0.19 -25.24 -12.84
C ARG A 147 1.54 -25.72 -13.38
N GLN A 148 1.65 -27.01 -13.64
CA GLN A 148 2.91 -27.60 -14.12
C GLN A 148 3.25 -27.20 -15.56
N ASP A 149 2.25 -26.80 -16.35
CA ASP A 149 2.41 -26.35 -17.73
C ASP A 149 2.91 -24.90 -17.87
N LEU A 150 2.93 -24.15 -16.77
CA LEU A 150 3.41 -22.77 -16.72
C LEU A 150 4.77 -22.71 -16.02
N PRO A 151 5.88 -22.47 -16.75
CA PRO A 151 7.21 -22.50 -16.15
C PRO A 151 7.47 -21.29 -15.24
N LEU A 152 6.94 -20.13 -15.60
CA LEU A 152 7.22 -18.87 -14.92
C LEU A 152 6.00 -17.95 -14.91
N THR A 153 5.70 -17.36 -13.75
CA THR A 153 4.66 -16.34 -13.61
C THR A 153 5.19 -15.12 -12.85
N ASP A 154 4.87 -13.92 -13.33
CA ASP A 154 5.16 -12.70 -12.59
C ASP A 154 4.22 -12.54 -11.39
N VAL A 155 4.77 -12.15 -10.23
CA VAL A 155 3.98 -11.81 -9.06
C VAL A 155 3.14 -10.55 -9.37
N PRO A 156 1.81 -10.60 -9.16
CA PRO A 156 0.94 -9.44 -9.30
C PRO A 156 1.44 -8.22 -8.53
N ARG A 157 1.53 -7.08 -9.22
CA ARG A 157 1.97 -5.81 -8.62
C ARG A 157 1.20 -5.40 -7.35
N PRO A 158 -0.13 -5.64 -7.23
CA PRO A 158 -0.86 -5.27 -6.02
C PRO A 158 -0.39 -5.99 -4.77
N TRP A 159 0.26 -7.17 -4.86
CA TRP A 159 0.85 -7.85 -3.71
C TRP A 159 2.18 -7.22 -3.26
N TRP A 160 2.12 -5.96 -2.85
CA TRP A 160 3.27 -5.22 -2.32
C TRP A 160 3.90 -5.91 -1.10
N GLN A 161 3.12 -6.65 -0.31
CA GLN A 161 3.61 -7.43 0.84
C GLN A 161 4.52 -8.60 0.43
N PHE A 162 4.55 -8.98 -0.85
CA PHE A 162 5.43 -10.04 -1.32
C PHE A 162 6.92 -9.68 -1.10
N GLN A 163 7.27 -8.40 -0.95
CA GLN A 163 8.62 -7.98 -0.57
C GLN A 163 9.09 -8.61 0.76
N TYR A 164 8.19 -8.84 1.73
CA TYR A 164 8.53 -9.48 3.00
C TYR A 164 8.78 -10.98 2.83
N ILE A 165 8.00 -11.63 1.96
CA ILE A 165 8.19 -13.04 1.58
C ILE A 165 9.54 -13.18 0.84
N ALA A 166 9.80 -12.32 -0.14
CA ALA A 166 11.05 -12.30 -0.90
C ALA A 166 12.28 -12.06 -0.01
N ALA A 167 12.19 -11.14 0.95
CA ALA A 167 13.27 -10.91 1.92
C ALA A 167 13.55 -12.16 2.75
N LYS A 168 12.51 -12.84 3.25
CA LYS A 168 12.69 -14.08 4.02
C LYS A 168 13.29 -15.21 3.17
N LEU A 169 12.83 -15.36 1.92
CA LEU A 169 13.40 -16.32 0.97
C LEU A 169 14.88 -16.04 0.72
N ILE A 170 15.25 -14.78 0.49
CA ILE A 170 16.65 -14.38 0.30
C ILE A 170 17.49 -14.66 1.56
N ASP A 171 16.97 -14.34 2.75
CA ASP A 171 17.66 -14.59 4.01
C ASP A 171 17.87 -16.10 4.27
N GLN A 172 17.00 -16.96 3.73
CA GLN A 172 17.16 -18.42 3.75
C GLN A 172 18.05 -18.95 2.61
N GLY A 173 18.51 -18.09 1.70
CA GLY A 173 19.35 -18.45 0.56
C GLY A 173 18.59 -18.97 -0.66
N HIS A 174 17.27 -18.83 -0.70
CA HIS A 174 16.42 -19.26 -1.79
C HIS A 174 16.31 -18.22 -2.91
N GLY A 175 16.23 -18.71 -4.14
CA GLY A 175 16.00 -17.92 -5.33
C GLY A 175 17.25 -17.33 -5.99
N VAL A 176 16.99 -16.65 -7.11
CA VAL A 176 18.00 -16.05 -7.98
C VAL A 176 17.61 -14.61 -8.28
N SER A 177 18.59 -13.72 -8.19
CA SER A 177 18.44 -12.31 -8.54
C SER A 177 19.07 -12.02 -9.90
N ASP A 178 18.37 -11.29 -10.75
CA ASP A 178 18.88 -10.72 -11.99
C ASP A 178 18.97 -9.19 -11.81
N CYS A 179 20.19 -8.68 -11.71
CA CYS A 179 20.45 -7.28 -11.40
C CYS A 179 20.38 -6.43 -12.67
N ASN A 180 19.44 -5.49 -12.74
CA ASN A 180 19.29 -4.61 -13.91
C ASN A 180 20.50 -3.68 -14.14
N ALA A 181 21.31 -3.40 -13.11
CA ALA A 181 22.45 -2.48 -13.23
C ALA A 181 23.69 -3.12 -13.85
N CYS A 182 24.02 -4.37 -13.49
CA CYS A 182 25.19 -5.07 -14.01
C CYS A 182 24.86 -6.25 -14.94
N GLY A 183 23.57 -6.60 -15.10
CA GLY A 183 23.11 -7.73 -15.90
C GLY A 183 23.56 -9.11 -15.36
N GLN A 184 24.05 -9.16 -14.12
CA GLN A 184 24.52 -10.41 -13.52
C GLN A 184 23.37 -11.14 -12.84
N ARG A 185 23.29 -12.44 -13.14
CA ARG A 185 22.43 -13.40 -12.46
C ARG A 185 23.18 -13.97 -11.24
N LEU A 186 22.72 -13.63 -10.04
CA LEU A 186 23.36 -13.98 -8.77
C LEU A 186 22.41 -14.82 -7.91
N PRO A 187 22.87 -15.90 -7.27
CA PRO A 187 22.07 -16.61 -6.29
C PRO A 187 21.77 -15.70 -5.09
N ALA A 188 20.66 -15.92 -4.39
CA ALA A 188 20.25 -15.09 -3.26
C ALA A 188 21.32 -14.96 -2.17
N MET A 189 22.08 -16.02 -1.89
CA MET A 189 23.18 -16.01 -0.91
C MET A 189 24.34 -15.07 -1.28
N ALA A 190 24.45 -14.65 -2.55
CA ALA A 190 25.48 -13.71 -2.99
C ALA A 190 25.09 -12.24 -2.80
N LEU A 191 23.87 -11.96 -2.31
CA LEU A 191 23.41 -10.62 -1.99
C LEU A 191 23.89 -10.19 -0.60
N GLU A 192 24.36 -8.95 -0.49
CA GLU A 192 24.82 -8.39 0.78
C GLU A 192 23.68 -7.62 1.47
N LYS A 193 23.28 -8.05 2.67
CA LYS A 193 22.25 -7.38 3.46
C LYS A 193 22.85 -6.21 4.26
N LYS A 194 22.30 -5.00 4.09
CA LYS A 194 22.62 -3.79 4.84
C LYS A 194 21.37 -3.24 5.50
N THR A 195 21.38 -3.18 6.82
CA THR A 195 20.29 -2.60 7.60
C THR A 195 20.65 -1.16 7.98
N THR A 196 19.81 -0.22 7.58
CA THR A 196 19.96 1.20 7.93
C THR A 196 18.78 1.59 8.82
N SER A 197 19.03 2.28 9.93
CA SER A 197 17.98 2.84 10.78
C SER A 197 18.06 4.36 10.73
N ILE A 198 16.93 5.01 10.42
CA ILE A 198 16.78 6.46 10.45
C ILE A 198 15.59 6.75 11.36
N ILE A 199 15.85 7.37 12.52
CA ILE A 199 14.84 7.93 13.44
C ILE A 199 13.61 7.03 13.59
N GLY A 200 13.77 5.85 14.20
CA GLY A 200 12.66 4.93 14.48
C GLY A 200 12.16 4.10 13.29
N HIS A 201 12.62 4.37 12.07
CA HIS A 201 12.32 3.57 10.88
C HIS A 201 13.56 2.79 10.42
N GLY A 202 13.45 1.47 10.43
CA GLY A 202 14.49 0.57 9.93
C GLY A 202 14.23 0.18 8.49
N PHE A 203 15.26 0.14 7.66
CA PHE A 203 15.20 -0.39 6.30
C PHE A 203 16.27 -1.46 6.14
N SER A 204 15.88 -2.63 5.65
CA SER A 204 16.82 -3.65 5.19
C SER A 204 16.94 -3.58 3.68
N ARG A 205 18.16 -3.48 3.17
CA ARG A 205 18.47 -3.47 1.74
C ARG A 205 19.39 -4.62 1.40
N TRP A 206 19.10 -5.32 0.31
CA TRP A 206 19.97 -6.35 -0.24
C TRP A 206 20.66 -5.78 -1.46
N HIS A 207 21.99 -5.84 -1.49
CA HIS A 207 22.81 -5.27 -2.54
C HIS A 207 23.43 -6.36 -3.41
N CYS A 208 23.46 -6.09 -4.71
CA CYS A 208 24.28 -6.82 -5.66
C CYS A 208 25.77 -6.51 -5.46
N ARG A 209 26.67 -7.37 -5.97
CA ARG A 209 28.13 -7.14 -5.95
C ARG A 209 28.57 -5.83 -6.61
N CYS A 210 27.79 -5.30 -7.56
CA CYS A 210 28.05 -4.02 -8.19
C CYS A 210 27.62 -2.81 -7.32
N GLY A 211 27.01 -3.05 -6.15
CA GLY A 211 26.51 -2.03 -5.23
C GLY A 211 25.05 -1.63 -5.44
N ALA A 212 24.42 -2.01 -6.56
CA ALA A 212 23.01 -1.74 -6.84
C ALA A 212 22.06 -2.44 -5.84
N VAL A 213 20.89 -1.85 -5.60
CA VAL A 213 19.91 -2.37 -4.65
C VAL A 213 19.02 -3.39 -5.35
N ALA A 214 19.02 -4.63 -4.87
CA ALA A 214 18.19 -5.70 -5.41
C ALA A 214 16.79 -5.73 -4.77
N LEU A 215 16.73 -5.52 -3.46
CA LEU A 215 15.50 -5.50 -2.66
C LEU A 215 15.61 -4.47 -1.54
N THR A 216 14.53 -3.74 -1.28
CA THR A 216 14.38 -2.91 -0.08
C THR A 216 13.13 -3.34 0.66
N VAL A 217 13.25 -3.54 1.97
CA VAL A 217 12.12 -3.83 2.86
C VAL A 217 12.16 -2.87 4.04
N ASP A 218 11.03 -2.23 4.31
CA ASP A 218 10.82 -1.45 5.53
C ASP A 218 10.63 -2.41 6.70
N THR A 219 11.53 -2.36 7.67
CA THR A 219 11.54 -3.16 8.89
C THR A 219 11.14 -2.33 10.11
N GLY A 220 10.41 -1.23 9.92
CA GLY A 220 9.91 -0.39 11.00
C GLY A 220 9.25 -1.20 12.12
N HIS A 221 9.90 -1.26 13.28
CA HIS A 221 9.28 -1.71 14.51
C HIS A 221 8.53 -0.51 15.11
N VAL A 222 7.19 -0.60 15.17
CA VAL A 222 6.47 0.25 16.12
C VAL A 222 6.81 -0.28 17.50
N HIS A 223 7.73 0.38 18.20
CA HIS A 223 7.86 0.21 19.65
C HIS A 223 6.55 0.70 20.28
N LEU A 224 5.59 -0.21 20.46
CA LEU A 224 4.53 -0.03 21.43
C LEU A 224 5.18 -0.14 22.81
N SER A 225 5.78 0.97 23.27
CA SER A 225 6.05 1.15 24.68
C SER A 225 4.72 0.98 25.40
N ARG A 226 4.52 -0.14 26.10
CA ARG A 226 3.36 -0.31 26.99
C ARG A 226 3.25 0.96 27.84
N PRO A 227 2.11 1.68 27.86
CA PRO A 227 1.90 2.69 28.87
C PRO A 227 2.02 1.99 30.22
N ARG A 228 2.95 2.48 31.02
CA ARG A 228 3.28 1.97 32.34
C ARG A 228 2.24 2.52 33.31
N GLU A 229 0.99 2.10 33.19
CA GLU A 229 -0.07 2.55 34.10
C GLU A 229 -1.20 1.52 34.14
N LEU A 230 -1.45 1.01 35.36
CA LEU A 230 -2.54 0.13 35.84
C LEU A 230 -2.09 -1.23 36.42
N ASP A 231 -1.08 -1.22 37.30
CA ASP A 231 -0.81 -2.29 38.29
C ASP A 231 -1.42 -1.97 39.68
N HIS A 232 -2.51 -1.20 39.72
CA HIS A 232 -3.21 -0.87 40.97
C HIS A 232 -4.71 -1.08 40.85
N PHE A 233 -5.15 -2.33 40.72
CA PHE A 233 -6.46 -2.76 41.23
C PHE A 233 -6.42 -4.26 41.59
N ASN A 234 -5.68 -4.57 42.66
CA ASN A 234 -5.93 -5.77 43.44
C ASN A 234 -7.19 -5.52 44.29
N VAL A 235 -8.36 -5.93 43.81
CA VAL A 235 -9.53 -6.15 44.68
C VAL A 235 -9.54 -7.64 45.02
N ARG A 236 -9.11 -7.94 46.25
CA ARG A 236 -9.46 -9.19 46.92
C ARG A 236 -10.98 -9.31 46.93
N ARG A 237 -11.49 -10.44 46.43
CA ARG A 237 -12.79 -10.98 46.83
C ARG A 237 -12.49 -12.25 47.60
N ASP A 238 -12.36 -12.09 48.92
CA ASP A 238 -12.70 -13.13 49.88
C ASP A 238 -14.04 -12.69 50.46
N ASP A 239 -15.06 -13.52 50.24
CA ASP A 239 -16.29 -13.77 51.01
C ASP A 239 -17.37 -14.35 50.08
#